data_AF-A0A498FNH3-F1
#
_entry.id   AF-A0A498FNH3-F1
#
_cell.length_a   1.000
_cell.length_b   1.000
_cell.length_c   1.000
_cell.angle_alpha   90.00
_cell.angle_beta   90.00
_cell.angle_gamma   90.00
#
_symmetry.space_group_name_H-M   'P 1'
#
loop_
_entity.id
_entity.type
_entity.pdbx_description
1 polymer ?
#
loop_
_entity_poly.entity_id
_entity_poly.type
_entity_poly.pdbx_seq_one_letter_code
_entity_poly.pdbx_strand_id
1 'polypeptide(L)'
;MTGGVLATIDPSTFASAMNGTWILVVTFLIFFMHAGFAMLEAGQVRSKNVANQLTKNLLTWSVGVTVFFLIGTTFTSLVNGSPGIASAAGSLFSGGELAVEEGVVGPYVNWLYGAVFAMTAATIVSGAVAGRAKLRAYVTYTFLLAAVIYPMVIAFTWSASGDGLVAQLTGTAFHDFAGGMIVHGMGGIAGLTAAAVLGPRMDRYAKDGSTNVIPGHSLTFAVLGTLVLAFGWYGFNVGTASVVSGGVFNTLTLNLVAMGTTIAMAAGGIGAATVVWLRTGKVDTLYVANGLLAGLVGITAIPDTTAWWGALVVGLLAGGQLPLVFEFVSDTLKIDDVCAVFPVHGSAGVLGTLLFPFVAAPGQLSAGIGAHFVAQLTGVVIIGGWTLTATAAVWYVLKAAGEARVTPEHEQEGLDISEHGVETYPEFGGDRVATDGGPSVVDTTESDGDSPRADGGAEAGTQIKMVTAVVRPDKLGDIKQSLAEINAPSLTVTNVSGRGSQPAKKGQWRGEEFTVDLHQKVKVEVVVADIPADEVAEAIADAAETGEPGDGKVFIMPVEDALQVRTGVTGPEAV
;
A
#
# COMPACT_ATOMS: atom_id res chain seq x y z
N MET A 1 -39.81 -17.11 -43.13
CA MET A 1 -38.52 -17.58 -42.58
C MET A 1 -37.75 -16.39 -42.01
N THR A 2 -38.09 -15.97 -40.80
CA THR A 2 -37.32 -15.01 -39.96
C THR A 2 -37.66 -15.29 -38.48
N GLY A 3 -37.62 -16.56 -38.09
CA GLY A 3 -37.58 -16.94 -36.67
C GLY A 3 -36.16 -16.69 -36.19
N GLY A 4 -35.91 -15.51 -35.62
CA GLY A 4 -34.58 -15.06 -35.22
C GLY A 4 -33.97 -15.97 -34.16
N VAL A 5 -32.67 -16.20 -34.28
CA VAL A 5 -31.79 -17.02 -33.41
C VAL A 5 -31.96 -16.74 -31.90
N LEU A 6 -32.55 -15.61 -31.51
CA LEU A 6 -32.85 -15.26 -30.11
C LEU A 6 -34.11 -15.96 -29.54
N ALA A 7 -35.04 -16.42 -30.39
CA ALA A 7 -36.24 -17.14 -29.94
C ALA A 7 -35.98 -18.63 -29.62
N THR A 8 -34.75 -19.11 -29.81
CA THR A 8 -34.33 -20.51 -29.63
C THR A 8 -33.32 -20.73 -28.50
N ILE A 9 -32.91 -19.68 -27.77
CA ILE A 9 -31.97 -19.82 -26.64
C ILE A 9 -32.79 -20.11 -25.38
N ASP A 10 -32.44 -21.19 -24.67
CA ASP A 10 -33.02 -21.49 -23.36
C ASP A 10 -32.74 -20.32 -22.38
N PRO A 11 -33.77 -19.71 -21.77
CA PRO A 11 -33.60 -18.68 -20.75
C PRO A 11 -32.65 -19.07 -19.62
N SER A 12 -32.57 -20.36 -19.28
CA SER A 12 -31.66 -20.87 -18.24
C SER A 12 -30.19 -20.77 -18.65
N THR A 13 -29.88 -21.06 -19.92
CA THR A 13 -28.55 -20.91 -20.52
C THR A 13 -28.17 -19.43 -20.57
N PHE A 14 -29.10 -18.55 -20.94
CA PHE A 14 -28.83 -17.10 -20.95
C PHE A 14 -28.55 -16.56 -19.55
N ALA A 15 -29.34 -16.96 -18.55
CA ALA A 15 -29.12 -16.57 -17.15
C ALA A 15 -27.74 -17.01 -16.64
N SER A 16 -27.34 -18.24 -16.95
CA SER A 16 -26.05 -18.79 -16.55
C SER A 16 -24.89 -18.11 -17.28
N ALA A 17 -25.03 -17.79 -18.57
CA ALA A 17 -24.05 -17.01 -19.32
C ALA A 17 -23.90 -15.57 -18.78
N MET A 18 -24.99 -14.91 -18.40
CA MET A 18 -24.96 -13.59 -17.76
C MET A 18 -24.24 -13.62 -16.41
N ASN A 19 -24.60 -14.57 -15.54
CA ASN A 19 -23.96 -14.74 -14.24
C ASN A 19 -22.48 -15.13 -14.40
N GLY A 20 -22.14 -15.96 -15.40
CA GLY A 20 -20.77 -16.32 -15.74
C GLY A 20 -19.93 -15.16 -16.26
N THR A 21 -20.51 -14.31 -17.10
CA THR A 21 -19.83 -13.08 -17.54
C THR A 21 -19.62 -12.12 -16.36
N TRP A 22 -20.65 -11.97 -15.51
CA TRP A 22 -20.59 -11.11 -14.34
C TRP A 22 -19.49 -11.54 -13.37
N ILE A 23 -19.44 -12.82 -12.98
CA ILE A 23 -18.43 -13.32 -12.04
C ILE A 23 -17.00 -13.11 -12.57
N LEU A 24 -16.77 -13.22 -13.88
CA LEU A 24 -15.46 -12.93 -14.48
C LEU A 24 -15.10 -11.44 -14.36
N VAL A 25 -16.02 -10.55 -14.74
CA VAL A 25 -15.80 -9.10 -14.66
C VAL A 25 -15.48 -8.68 -13.21
N VAL A 26 -16.25 -9.15 -12.24
CA VAL A 26 -16.05 -8.79 -10.84
C VAL A 26 -14.77 -9.40 -10.27
N THR A 27 -14.41 -10.62 -10.70
CA THR A 27 -13.11 -11.23 -10.36
C THR A 27 -11.95 -10.36 -10.85
N PHE A 28 -12.03 -9.81 -12.05
CA PHE A 28 -10.99 -8.92 -12.57
C PHE A 28 -10.92 -7.58 -11.82
N LEU A 29 -12.07 -7.06 -11.38
CA LEU A 29 -12.12 -5.88 -10.51
C LEU A 29 -11.45 -6.14 -9.15
N ILE A 30 -11.72 -7.29 -8.53
CA ILE A 30 -11.09 -7.67 -7.26
C ILE A 30 -9.59 -7.91 -7.46
N PHE A 31 -9.17 -8.57 -8.54
CA PHE A 31 -7.75 -8.68 -8.89
C PHE A 31 -7.09 -7.30 -9.00
N PHE A 32 -7.76 -6.32 -9.64
CA PHE A 32 -7.23 -4.97 -9.77
C PHE A 32 -7.06 -4.24 -8.42
N MET A 33 -7.74 -4.70 -7.35
CA MET A 33 -7.46 -4.22 -5.99
C MET A 33 -6.02 -4.48 -5.54
N HIS A 34 -5.32 -5.49 -6.10
CA HIS A 34 -3.90 -5.69 -5.83
C HIS A 34 -3.05 -4.49 -6.24
N ALA A 35 -3.34 -3.86 -7.38
CA ALA A 35 -2.69 -2.61 -7.78
C ALA A 35 -3.02 -1.48 -6.78
N GLY A 36 -4.25 -1.47 -6.26
CA GLY A 36 -4.68 -0.56 -5.21
C GLY A 36 -3.89 -0.73 -3.91
N PHE A 37 -3.75 -1.97 -3.41
CA PHE A 37 -2.92 -2.27 -2.24
C PHE A 37 -1.45 -1.89 -2.47
N ALA A 38 -0.90 -2.25 -3.63
CA ALA A 38 0.48 -1.95 -3.97
C ALA A 38 0.76 -0.44 -3.91
N MET A 39 -0.11 0.39 -4.52
CA MET A 39 0.05 1.86 -4.49
C MET A 39 -0.21 2.43 -3.10
N LEU A 40 -1.24 1.95 -2.40
CA LEU A 40 -1.59 2.43 -1.06
C LEU A 40 -0.44 2.21 -0.08
N GLU A 41 0.07 0.99 -0.04
CA GLU A 41 1.14 0.60 0.87
C GLU A 41 2.47 1.25 0.47
N ALA A 42 2.79 1.30 -0.83
CA ALA A 42 3.96 2.01 -1.32
C ALA A 42 3.95 3.46 -0.81
N GLY A 43 2.84 4.19 -1.01
CA GLY A 43 2.71 5.58 -0.57
C GLY A 43 2.89 5.80 0.94
N GLN A 44 2.57 4.80 1.75
CA GLN A 44 2.63 4.86 3.22
C GLN A 44 3.95 4.33 3.81
N VAL A 45 4.81 3.70 3.01
CA VAL A 45 6.18 3.35 3.42
C VAL A 45 7.19 4.43 3.00
N ARG A 46 8.35 4.44 3.69
CA ARG A 46 9.50 5.27 3.29
C ARG A 46 10.02 4.84 1.92
N SER A 47 10.56 5.79 1.15
CA SER A 47 11.03 5.59 -0.23
C SER A 47 12.00 4.42 -0.39
N LYS A 48 12.85 4.20 0.61
CA LYS A 48 13.82 3.10 0.69
C LYS A 48 13.23 1.68 0.86
N ASN A 49 11.90 1.55 0.92
CA ASN A 49 11.19 0.28 1.11
C ASN A 49 10.10 0.04 0.04
N VAL A 50 10.02 0.88 -0.99
CA VAL A 50 8.95 0.84 -1.99
C VAL A 50 9.06 -0.38 -2.88
N ALA A 51 10.22 -0.67 -3.46
CA ALA A 51 10.43 -1.87 -4.28
C ALA A 51 10.11 -3.13 -3.48
N ASN A 52 10.55 -3.20 -2.23
CA ASN A 52 10.21 -4.32 -1.36
C ASN A 52 8.69 -4.44 -1.14
N GLN A 53 7.97 -3.33 -0.99
CA GLN A 53 6.53 -3.36 -0.80
C GLN A 53 5.80 -3.85 -2.07
N LEU A 54 6.19 -3.33 -3.23
CA LEU A 54 5.64 -3.74 -4.52
C LEU A 54 5.91 -5.23 -4.80
N THR A 55 7.14 -5.69 -4.54
CA THR A 55 7.52 -7.11 -4.71
C THR A 55 6.72 -8.02 -3.77
N LYS A 56 6.48 -7.62 -2.51
CA LYS A 56 5.60 -8.38 -1.60
C LYS A 56 4.20 -8.53 -2.19
N ASN A 57 3.62 -7.46 -2.76
CA ASN A 57 2.30 -7.52 -3.38
C ASN A 57 2.28 -8.48 -4.58
N LEU A 58 3.25 -8.38 -5.50
CA LEU A 58 3.37 -9.26 -6.68
C LEU A 58 3.59 -10.72 -6.30
N LEU A 59 4.45 -11.00 -5.32
CA LEU A 59 4.69 -12.35 -4.82
C LEU A 59 3.48 -12.91 -4.08
N THR A 60 2.67 -12.05 -3.45
CA THR A 60 1.43 -12.49 -2.79
C THR A 60 0.50 -13.13 -3.80
N TRP A 61 0.31 -12.47 -4.95
CA TRP A 61 -0.46 -13.03 -6.04
C TRP A 61 0.19 -14.30 -6.61
N SER A 62 1.44 -14.21 -7.05
CA SER A 62 2.12 -15.31 -7.76
C SER A 62 2.24 -16.58 -6.92
N VAL A 63 2.67 -16.46 -5.66
CA VAL A 63 2.81 -17.60 -4.76
C VAL A 63 1.45 -18.02 -4.23
N GLY A 64 0.65 -17.07 -3.75
CA GLY A 64 -0.58 -17.40 -3.04
C GLY A 64 -1.65 -18.02 -3.95
N VAL A 65 -1.85 -17.56 -5.19
CA VAL A 65 -2.80 -18.19 -6.12
C VAL A 65 -2.36 -19.60 -6.47
N THR A 66 -1.06 -19.79 -6.73
CA THR A 66 -0.47 -21.11 -7.02
C THR A 66 -0.68 -22.08 -5.85
N VAL A 67 -0.41 -21.63 -4.62
CA VAL A 67 -0.57 -22.46 -3.41
C VAL A 67 -2.03 -22.72 -3.09
N PHE A 68 -2.90 -21.72 -3.24
CA PHE A 68 -4.33 -21.89 -3.05
C PHE A 68 -4.90 -22.91 -4.04
N PHE A 69 -4.46 -22.87 -5.30
CA PHE A 69 -4.81 -23.86 -6.32
C PHE A 69 -4.36 -25.27 -5.96
N LEU A 70 -3.07 -25.45 -5.65
CA LEU A 70 -2.46 -26.77 -5.47
C LEU A 70 -2.80 -27.41 -4.11
N ILE A 71 -2.96 -26.59 -3.07
CA ILE A 71 -3.08 -27.05 -1.69
C ILE A 71 -4.38 -26.54 -1.05
N GLY A 72 -4.66 -25.24 -1.14
CA GLY A 72 -5.76 -24.61 -0.41
C GLY A 72 -7.14 -25.21 -0.74
N THR A 73 -7.43 -25.39 -2.03
CA THR A 73 -8.68 -26.02 -2.52
C THR A 73 -8.85 -27.44 -2.00
N THR A 74 -7.79 -28.23 -2.08
CA THR A 74 -7.74 -29.60 -1.57
C THR A 74 -7.95 -29.62 -0.06
N PHE A 75 -7.29 -28.70 0.67
CA PHE A 75 -7.44 -28.58 2.12
C PHE A 75 -8.89 -28.27 2.51
N THR A 76 -9.52 -27.28 1.90
CA THR A 76 -10.93 -26.95 2.15
C THR A 76 -11.83 -28.17 1.91
N SER A 77 -11.64 -28.86 0.78
CA SER A 77 -12.40 -30.07 0.45
C SER A 77 -12.21 -31.21 1.46
N LEU A 78 -10.99 -31.39 1.99
CA LEU A 78 -10.70 -32.39 3.02
C LEU A 78 -11.38 -32.07 4.35
N VAL A 79 -11.31 -30.81 4.80
CA VAL A 79 -11.97 -30.37 6.04
C VAL A 79 -13.49 -30.54 5.94
N ASN A 80 -14.05 -30.34 4.74
CA ASN A 80 -15.46 -30.57 4.44
C ASN A 80 -15.85 -32.06 4.28
N GLY A 81 -14.95 -32.99 4.56
CA GLY A 81 -15.26 -34.43 4.59
C GLY A 81 -15.12 -35.17 3.27
N SER A 82 -14.37 -34.63 2.29
CA SER A 82 -14.02 -35.39 1.08
C SER A 82 -13.31 -36.70 1.45
N PRO A 83 -13.66 -37.84 0.83
CA PRO A 83 -13.24 -39.18 1.27
C PRO A 83 -11.74 -39.49 1.12
N GLY A 84 -10.95 -38.57 0.56
CA GLY A 84 -9.49 -38.68 0.50
C GLY A 84 -8.83 -37.55 -0.30
N ILE A 85 -7.50 -37.51 -0.28
CA ILE A 85 -6.71 -36.47 -0.99
C ILE A 85 -6.95 -36.54 -2.50
N ALA A 86 -7.10 -37.74 -3.06
CA ALA A 86 -7.38 -37.92 -4.49
C ALA A 86 -8.76 -37.37 -4.91
N SER A 87 -9.79 -37.49 -4.07
CA SER A 87 -11.11 -36.89 -4.33
C SER A 87 -11.14 -35.39 -4.05
N ALA A 88 -10.38 -34.93 -3.06
CA ALA A 88 -10.26 -33.52 -2.70
C ALA A 88 -9.44 -32.71 -3.73
N ALA A 89 -8.37 -33.28 -4.26
CA ALA A 89 -7.59 -32.71 -5.37
C ALA A 89 -8.29 -32.95 -6.72
N GLY A 90 -8.94 -34.11 -6.86
CA GLY A 90 -9.69 -34.51 -8.04
C GLY A 90 -11.01 -33.76 -8.22
N SER A 91 -11.53 -33.01 -7.25
CA SER A 91 -12.78 -32.23 -7.46
C SER A 91 -12.59 -31.06 -8.44
N LEU A 92 -11.35 -30.60 -8.64
CA LEU A 92 -10.99 -29.63 -9.69
C LEU A 92 -10.71 -30.30 -11.06
N PHE A 93 -10.53 -31.62 -11.09
CA PHE A 93 -10.05 -32.40 -12.25
C PHE A 93 -10.80 -33.73 -12.43
N SER A 94 -12.06 -33.81 -11.97
CA SER A 94 -12.80 -35.07 -11.83
C SER A 94 -12.98 -35.70 -13.21
N GLY A 95 -12.34 -36.84 -13.44
CA GLY A 95 -12.43 -37.63 -14.68
C GLY A 95 -11.37 -37.34 -15.74
N GLY A 96 -10.40 -36.44 -15.50
CA GLY A 96 -9.39 -36.09 -16.52
C GLY A 96 -9.94 -35.32 -17.73
N GLU A 97 -11.23 -35.01 -17.72
CA GLU A 97 -11.92 -34.17 -18.69
C GLU A 97 -12.47 -32.92 -17.97
N LEU A 98 -12.39 -31.76 -18.63
CA LEU A 98 -13.07 -30.55 -18.21
C LEU A 98 -14.58 -30.79 -18.26
N ALA A 99 -15.21 -31.18 -17.16
CA ALA A 99 -16.67 -31.13 -17.05
C ALA A 99 -17.10 -29.66 -16.91
N VAL A 100 -17.08 -28.93 -18.03
CA VAL A 100 -17.75 -27.64 -18.19
C VAL A 100 -18.96 -27.93 -19.05
N GLU A 101 -20.15 -27.93 -18.44
CA GLU A 101 -21.37 -27.85 -19.23
C GLU A 101 -21.39 -26.48 -19.92
N GLU A 102 -21.52 -26.47 -21.24
CA GLU A 102 -21.51 -25.24 -22.04
C GLU A 102 -22.62 -24.29 -21.53
N GLY A 103 -22.24 -23.08 -21.12
CA GLY A 103 -23.17 -22.09 -20.56
C GLY A 103 -23.27 -22.05 -19.02
N VAL A 104 -22.58 -22.90 -18.26
CA VAL A 104 -22.58 -22.91 -16.79
C VAL A 104 -21.24 -22.40 -16.22
N VAL A 105 -21.28 -21.64 -15.11
CA VAL A 105 -20.07 -21.24 -14.37
C VAL A 105 -19.37 -22.47 -13.81
N GLY A 106 -18.27 -22.84 -14.43
CA GLY A 106 -17.50 -24.03 -14.08
C GLY A 106 -16.57 -23.87 -12.87
N PRO A 107 -15.98 -24.98 -12.41
CA PRO A 107 -15.11 -25.02 -11.24
C PRO A 107 -13.88 -24.09 -11.33
N TYR A 108 -13.39 -23.78 -12.54
CA TYR A 108 -12.24 -22.87 -12.73
C TYR A 108 -12.57 -21.42 -12.39
N VAL A 109 -13.76 -20.96 -12.79
CA VAL A 109 -14.19 -19.59 -12.52
C VAL A 109 -14.50 -19.43 -11.03
N ASN A 110 -15.15 -20.42 -10.42
CA ASN A 110 -15.40 -20.43 -8.98
C ASN A 110 -14.09 -20.49 -8.17
N TRP A 111 -13.10 -21.27 -8.63
CA TRP A 111 -11.77 -21.27 -8.02
C TRP A 111 -11.11 -19.90 -8.10
N LEU A 112 -11.08 -19.28 -9.29
CA LEU A 112 -10.44 -17.98 -9.50
C LEU A 112 -11.13 -16.91 -8.65
N TYR A 113 -12.47 -16.95 -8.60
CA TYR A 113 -13.27 -16.07 -7.74
C TYR A 113 -12.91 -16.26 -6.27
N GLY A 114 -12.81 -17.48 -5.75
CA GLY A 114 -12.34 -17.72 -4.38
C GLY A 114 -10.88 -17.29 -4.14
N ALA A 115 -10.02 -17.47 -5.15
CA ALA A 115 -8.60 -17.12 -5.06
C ALA A 115 -8.39 -15.61 -4.86
N VAL A 116 -9.17 -14.75 -5.52
CA VAL A 116 -9.03 -13.29 -5.37
C VAL A 116 -9.37 -12.79 -3.94
N PHE A 117 -10.33 -13.42 -3.25
CA PHE A 117 -10.59 -13.12 -1.83
C PHE A 117 -9.47 -13.63 -0.91
N ALA A 118 -8.96 -14.85 -1.17
CA ALA A 118 -7.83 -15.41 -0.43
C ALA A 118 -6.58 -14.51 -0.54
N MET A 119 -6.29 -14.02 -1.74
CA MET A 119 -5.15 -13.14 -1.97
C MET A 119 -5.34 -11.74 -1.39
N THR A 120 -6.59 -11.27 -1.34
CA THR A 120 -6.93 -10.05 -0.60
C THR A 120 -6.62 -10.21 0.89
N ALA A 121 -7.08 -11.31 1.51
CA ALA A 121 -6.78 -11.60 2.92
C ALA A 121 -5.26 -11.67 3.20
N ALA A 122 -4.51 -12.30 2.29
CA ALA A 122 -3.05 -12.41 2.39
C ALA A 122 -2.36 -11.03 2.32
N THR A 123 -2.76 -10.20 1.34
CA THR A 123 -2.13 -8.91 1.04
C THR A 123 -2.32 -7.91 2.18
N ILE A 124 -3.45 -7.96 2.89
CA ILE A 124 -3.74 -7.08 4.04
C ILE A 124 -2.59 -7.11 5.08
N VAL A 125 -1.97 -8.27 5.31
CA VAL A 125 -0.89 -8.42 6.31
C VAL A 125 0.38 -7.67 5.90
N SER A 126 0.60 -7.49 4.60
CA SER A 126 1.83 -6.93 4.05
C SER A 126 2.07 -5.50 4.53
N GLY A 127 1.02 -4.68 4.56
CA GLY A 127 1.05 -3.31 5.07
C GLY A 127 1.34 -3.20 6.57
N ALA A 128 1.04 -4.22 7.38
CA ALA A 128 1.30 -4.16 8.83
C ALA A 128 2.79 -4.40 9.16
N VAL A 129 3.43 -5.30 8.41
CA VAL A 129 4.82 -5.75 8.61
C VAL A 129 5.84 -4.98 7.76
N ALA A 130 5.39 -3.96 7.06
CA ALA A 130 6.18 -3.20 6.12
C ALA A 130 7.45 -2.59 6.74
N GLY A 131 8.51 -2.51 5.95
CA GLY A 131 9.78 -1.88 6.30
C GLY A 131 10.65 -2.61 7.34
N ARG A 132 10.31 -3.83 7.76
CA ARG A 132 11.14 -4.61 8.72
C ARG A 132 11.03 -6.14 8.65
N ALA A 133 9.97 -6.71 8.07
CA ALA A 133 9.90 -8.16 7.84
C ALA A 133 10.79 -8.58 6.66
N LYS A 134 11.60 -9.63 6.86
CA LYS A 134 12.35 -10.30 5.77
C LYS A 134 11.39 -10.74 4.67
N LEU A 135 11.79 -10.63 3.40
CA LEU A 135 10.92 -11.01 2.29
C LEU A 135 10.51 -12.49 2.35
N ARG A 136 11.48 -13.37 2.64
CA ARG A 136 11.25 -14.82 2.79
C ARG A 136 10.27 -15.18 3.91
N ALA A 137 10.27 -14.44 5.03
CA ALA A 137 9.29 -14.66 6.09
C ALA A 137 7.88 -14.30 5.63
N TYR A 138 7.74 -13.17 4.94
CA TYR A 138 6.47 -12.76 4.36
C TYR A 138 5.95 -13.79 3.34
N VAL A 139 6.79 -14.25 2.41
CA VAL A 139 6.41 -15.26 1.41
C VAL A 139 6.02 -16.59 2.07
N THR A 140 6.75 -17.02 3.11
CA THR A 140 6.42 -18.23 3.88
C THR A 140 5.07 -18.09 4.57
N TYR A 141 4.80 -16.94 5.16
CA TYR A 141 3.50 -16.65 5.76
C TYR A 141 2.38 -16.66 4.73
N THR A 142 2.55 -16.01 3.58
CA THR A 142 1.59 -16.03 2.46
C THR A 142 1.31 -17.45 1.99
N PHE A 143 2.34 -18.29 1.85
CA PHE A 143 2.18 -19.70 1.51
C PHE A 143 1.26 -20.40 2.51
N LEU A 144 1.56 -20.29 3.81
CA LEU A 144 0.78 -20.98 4.85
C LEU A 144 -0.64 -20.44 4.98
N LEU A 145 -0.84 -19.14 4.76
CA LEU A 145 -2.16 -18.54 4.74
C LEU A 145 -2.99 -19.08 3.59
N ALA A 146 -2.43 -19.11 2.37
CA ALA A 146 -3.10 -19.61 1.18
C ALA A 146 -3.33 -21.13 1.22
N ALA A 147 -2.45 -21.88 1.88
CA ALA A 147 -2.54 -23.33 1.98
C ALA A 147 -3.52 -23.81 3.05
N VAL A 148 -3.58 -23.13 4.20
CA VAL A 148 -4.24 -23.65 5.41
C VAL A 148 -5.05 -22.59 6.15
N ILE A 149 -4.45 -21.43 6.49
CA ILE A 149 -5.10 -20.51 7.44
C ILE A 149 -6.41 -19.95 6.87
N TYR A 150 -6.39 -19.45 5.63
CA TYR A 150 -7.58 -18.94 4.95
C TYR A 150 -8.53 -20.06 4.49
N PRO A 151 -8.06 -21.14 3.83
CA PRO A 151 -8.87 -22.32 3.52
C PRO A 151 -9.67 -22.87 4.71
N MET A 152 -9.09 -22.91 5.91
CA MET A 152 -9.79 -23.34 7.13
C MET A 152 -10.96 -22.42 7.46
N VAL A 153 -10.79 -21.10 7.36
CA VAL A 153 -11.88 -20.14 7.58
C VAL A 153 -13.02 -20.34 6.58
N ILE A 154 -12.71 -20.57 5.31
CA ILE A 154 -13.73 -20.89 4.30
C ILE A 154 -14.46 -22.18 4.69
N ALA A 155 -13.72 -23.21 5.10
CA ALA A 155 -14.26 -24.54 5.38
C ALA A 155 -15.33 -24.56 6.48
N PHE A 156 -15.20 -23.72 7.52
CA PHE A 156 -16.23 -23.62 8.56
C PHE A 156 -17.23 -22.46 8.35
N THR A 157 -17.09 -21.69 7.27
CA THR A 157 -18.01 -20.61 6.86
C THR A 157 -18.59 -20.86 5.45
N TRP A 158 -18.07 -20.19 4.40
CA TRP A 158 -18.66 -20.16 3.07
C TRP A 158 -18.74 -21.48 2.32
N SER A 159 -17.87 -22.45 2.63
CA SER A 159 -17.94 -23.78 2.03
C SER A 159 -18.43 -24.85 3.00
N ALA A 160 -18.81 -24.49 4.22
CA ALA A 160 -19.28 -25.46 5.18
C ALA A 160 -20.53 -26.18 4.67
N SER A 161 -20.63 -27.50 4.90
CA SER A 161 -21.85 -28.24 4.60
C SER A 161 -22.97 -27.86 5.57
N GLY A 162 -24.17 -27.56 5.06
CA GLY A 162 -25.31 -27.11 5.88
C GLY A 162 -25.15 -25.66 6.35
N ASP A 163 -25.71 -25.30 7.50
CA ASP A 163 -25.73 -23.92 8.01
C ASP A 163 -24.40 -23.45 8.64
N GLY A 164 -23.34 -24.26 8.56
CA GLY A 164 -22.01 -23.96 9.09
C GLY A 164 -21.82 -24.17 10.60
N LEU A 165 -20.58 -24.03 11.07
CA LEU A 165 -20.20 -24.33 12.47
C LEU A 165 -20.94 -23.44 13.47
N VAL A 166 -21.13 -22.17 13.15
CA VAL A 166 -21.81 -21.22 14.05
C VAL A 166 -23.27 -21.57 14.24
N ALA A 167 -23.98 -21.99 13.18
CA ALA A 167 -25.36 -22.43 13.31
C ALA A 167 -25.48 -23.70 14.18
N GLN A 168 -24.53 -24.64 14.05
CA GLN A 168 -24.49 -25.84 14.89
C GLN A 168 -24.31 -25.50 16.38
N LEU A 169 -23.58 -24.43 16.69
CA LEU A 169 -23.32 -24.00 18.08
C LEU A 169 -24.42 -23.12 18.67
N THR A 170 -25.05 -22.27 17.85
CA THR A 170 -25.92 -21.19 18.32
C THR A 170 -27.39 -21.33 17.90
N GLY A 171 -27.67 -22.23 16.95
CA GLY A 171 -28.98 -22.36 16.30
C GLY A 171 -29.31 -21.23 15.32
N THR A 172 -28.39 -20.29 15.06
CA THR A 172 -28.55 -19.20 14.09
C THR A 172 -27.31 -19.10 13.21
N ALA A 173 -27.49 -18.98 11.90
CA ALA A 173 -26.38 -18.93 10.96
C ALA A 173 -25.55 -17.65 11.11
N PHE A 174 -24.23 -17.78 10.90
CA PHE A 174 -23.33 -16.64 10.76
C PHE A 174 -23.52 -16.02 9.38
N HIS A 175 -23.77 -14.72 9.34
CA HIS A 175 -23.92 -13.95 8.11
C HIS A 175 -22.64 -13.14 7.83
N ASP A 176 -22.00 -13.45 6.72
CA ASP A 176 -20.92 -12.64 6.16
C ASP A 176 -20.99 -12.77 4.64
N PHE A 177 -21.58 -11.77 3.99
CA PHE A 177 -21.92 -11.80 2.58
C PHE A 177 -20.68 -11.81 1.69
N ALA A 178 -19.84 -10.77 1.78
CA ALA A 178 -18.67 -10.60 0.90
C ALA A 178 -17.33 -10.69 1.65
N GLY A 179 -17.30 -10.92 2.96
CA GLY A 179 -16.06 -11.20 3.70
C GLY A 179 -15.62 -10.08 4.64
N GLY A 180 -16.56 -9.40 5.29
CA GLY A 180 -16.24 -8.36 6.26
C GLY A 180 -15.43 -8.91 7.43
N MET A 181 -15.76 -10.10 7.93
CA MET A 181 -14.96 -10.82 8.92
C MET A 181 -14.05 -11.86 8.26
N ILE A 182 -14.56 -12.63 7.30
CA ILE A 182 -13.85 -13.76 6.66
C ILE A 182 -12.58 -13.32 5.94
N VAL A 183 -12.58 -12.12 5.33
CA VAL A 183 -11.43 -11.57 4.61
C VAL A 183 -10.79 -10.44 5.38
N HIS A 184 -11.53 -9.37 5.68
CA HIS A 184 -10.95 -8.17 6.27
C HIS A 184 -10.71 -8.30 7.77
N GLY A 185 -11.70 -8.74 8.55
CA GLY A 185 -11.54 -8.98 9.98
C GLY A 185 -10.36 -9.93 10.25
N MET A 186 -10.32 -11.06 9.54
CA MET A 186 -9.23 -12.02 9.58
C MET A 186 -7.89 -11.40 9.14
N GLY A 187 -7.80 -10.81 7.94
CA GLY A 187 -6.57 -10.20 7.45
C GLY A 187 -6.02 -9.12 8.39
N GLY A 188 -6.90 -8.31 8.98
CA GLY A 188 -6.53 -7.27 9.94
C GLY A 188 -6.03 -7.83 11.28
N ILE A 189 -6.68 -8.85 11.83
CA ILE A 189 -6.22 -9.54 13.05
C ILE A 189 -4.88 -10.23 12.79
N ALA A 190 -4.71 -10.86 11.63
CA ALA A 190 -3.45 -11.44 11.23
C ALA A 190 -2.34 -10.38 11.10
N GLY A 191 -2.63 -9.24 10.46
CA GLY A 191 -1.72 -8.10 10.36
C GLY A 191 -1.27 -7.58 11.72
N LEU A 192 -2.21 -7.35 12.64
CA LEU A 192 -1.91 -6.91 14.00
C LEU A 192 -1.04 -7.93 14.75
N THR A 193 -1.40 -9.22 14.64
CA THR A 193 -0.66 -10.32 15.28
C THR A 193 0.77 -10.38 14.77
N ALA A 194 0.96 -10.33 13.44
CA ALA A 194 2.27 -10.32 12.82
C ALA A 194 3.11 -9.11 13.26
N ALA A 195 2.52 -7.91 13.24
CA ALA A 195 3.18 -6.67 13.68
C ALA A 195 3.59 -6.71 15.16
N ALA A 196 2.75 -7.29 16.03
CA ALA A 196 3.04 -7.45 17.45
C ALA A 196 4.21 -8.42 17.70
N VAL A 197 4.23 -9.57 17.02
CA VAL A 197 5.33 -10.55 17.14
C VAL A 197 6.66 -9.98 16.63
N LEU A 198 6.61 -9.26 15.50
CA LEU A 198 7.77 -8.66 14.84
C LEU A 198 8.36 -7.48 15.61
N GLY A 199 7.54 -6.80 16.41
CA GLY A 199 7.89 -5.58 17.14
C GLY A 199 7.88 -4.33 16.25
N PRO A 200 8.08 -3.13 16.82
CA PRO A 200 7.98 -1.87 16.10
C PRO A 200 9.19 -1.57 15.21
N ARG A 201 9.04 -0.75 14.15
CA ARG A 201 10.18 -0.23 13.37
C ARG A 201 11.13 0.55 14.28
N MET A 202 12.41 0.59 13.91
CA MET A 202 13.40 1.42 14.60
C MET A 202 12.94 2.87 14.65
N ASP A 203 13.24 3.51 15.77
CA ASP A 203 12.89 4.89 16.07
C ASP A 203 11.39 5.18 16.07
N ARG A 204 10.50 4.19 15.98
CA ARG A 204 9.05 4.41 16.11
C ARG A 204 8.66 4.90 17.51
N TYR A 205 9.37 4.46 18.54
CA TYR A 205 9.19 4.91 19.91
C TYR A 205 10.50 5.48 20.44
N ALA A 206 10.45 6.69 20.99
CA ALA A 206 11.59 7.33 21.62
C ALA A 206 11.92 6.68 22.98
N LYS A 207 13.07 7.04 23.56
CA LYS A 207 13.53 6.47 24.84
C LYS A 207 12.59 6.76 26.02
N ASP A 208 11.81 7.83 25.93
CA ASP A 208 10.78 8.21 26.92
C ASP A 208 9.43 7.50 26.67
N GLY A 209 9.34 6.65 25.65
CA GLY A 209 8.13 5.94 25.26
C GLY A 209 7.16 6.75 24.40
N SER A 210 7.48 7.99 24.04
CA SER A 210 6.69 8.80 23.10
C SER A 210 6.77 8.23 21.68
N THR A 211 5.71 8.45 20.91
CA THR A 211 5.55 7.91 19.55
C THR A 211 6.14 8.89 18.53
N ASN A 212 7.12 8.44 17.74
CA ASN A 212 7.67 9.21 16.63
C ASN A 212 6.92 8.91 15.35
N VAL A 213 6.53 9.95 14.62
CA VAL A 213 5.87 9.79 13.32
C VAL A 213 6.89 9.41 12.25
N ILE A 214 6.63 8.30 11.55
CA ILE A 214 7.42 7.89 10.39
C ILE A 214 6.55 8.10 9.15
N PRO A 215 6.73 9.22 8.43
CA PRO A 215 5.91 9.52 7.26
C PRO A 215 6.22 8.56 6.10
N GLY A 216 5.19 8.25 5.33
CA GLY A 216 5.31 7.61 4.04
C GLY A 216 5.84 8.58 2.99
N HIS A 217 6.35 8.05 1.89
CA HIS A 217 7.04 8.87 0.89
C HIS A 217 6.09 9.58 -0.08
N SER A 218 4.83 9.12 -0.26
CA SER A 218 3.92 9.66 -1.27
C SER A 218 2.45 9.56 -0.85
N LEU A 219 1.87 10.71 -0.48
CA LEU A 219 0.41 10.82 -0.27
C LEU A 219 -0.36 10.57 -1.57
N THR A 220 0.20 10.93 -2.72
CA THR A 220 -0.43 10.71 -4.02
C THR A 220 -0.64 9.23 -4.30
N PHE A 221 0.36 8.38 -4.04
CA PHE A 221 0.19 6.93 -4.20
C PHE A 221 -0.75 6.34 -3.15
N ALA A 222 -0.70 6.83 -1.91
CA ALA A 222 -1.65 6.42 -0.87
C ALA A 222 -3.11 6.67 -1.29
N VAL A 223 -3.40 7.86 -1.84
CA VAL A 223 -4.74 8.25 -2.30
C VAL A 223 -5.11 7.53 -3.60
N LEU A 224 -4.20 7.40 -4.57
CA LEU A 224 -4.46 6.65 -5.80
C LEU A 224 -4.81 5.19 -5.50
N GLY A 225 -4.03 4.54 -4.63
CA GLY A 225 -4.30 3.18 -4.18
C GLY A 225 -5.67 3.06 -3.52
N THR A 226 -6.04 4.02 -2.68
CA THR A 226 -7.37 4.10 -2.05
C THR A 226 -8.50 4.16 -3.09
N LEU A 227 -8.36 4.99 -4.13
CA LEU A 227 -9.38 5.12 -5.17
C LEU A 227 -9.51 3.85 -6.02
N VAL A 228 -8.39 3.19 -6.32
CA VAL A 228 -8.39 1.89 -7.02
C VAL A 228 -9.06 0.81 -6.18
N LEU A 229 -8.77 0.76 -4.87
CA LEU A 229 -9.44 -0.15 -3.94
C LEU A 229 -10.93 0.12 -3.85
N ALA A 230 -11.33 1.40 -3.75
CA ALA A 230 -12.73 1.81 -3.72
C ALA A 230 -13.49 1.38 -4.98
N PHE A 231 -12.87 1.52 -6.15
CA PHE A 231 -13.44 1.05 -7.42
C PHE A 231 -13.57 -0.49 -7.46
N GLY A 232 -12.51 -1.21 -7.08
CA GLY A 232 -12.52 -2.68 -7.04
C GLY A 232 -13.53 -3.25 -6.02
N TRP A 233 -13.87 -2.48 -4.98
CA TRP A 233 -14.83 -2.88 -3.95
C TRP A 233 -16.26 -3.10 -4.47
N TYR A 234 -16.63 -2.49 -5.60
CA TYR A 234 -17.89 -2.83 -6.28
C TYR A 234 -17.85 -4.28 -6.80
N GLY A 235 -16.72 -4.74 -7.30
CA GLY A 235 -16.53 -6.15 -7.65
C GLY A 235 -16.58 -7.05 -6.41
N PHE A 236 -16.04 -6.59 -5.29
CA PHE A 236 -16.04 -7.31 -4.02
C PHE A 236 -17.46 -7.48 -3.45
N ASN A 237 -18.17 -6.38 -3.20
CA ASN A 237 -19.50 -6.41 -2.60
C ASN A 237 -20.59 -6.73 -3.63
N VAL A 238 -20.79 -5.85 -4.63
CA VAL A 238 -21.88 -6.00 -5.61
C VAL A 238 -21.69 -7.28 -6.42
N GLY A 239 -20.44 -7.61 -6.74
CA GLY A 239 -20.10 -8.82 -7.49
C GLY A 239 -20.32 -10.14 -6.76
N THR A 240 -20.53 -10.12 -5.44
CA THR A 240 -20.94 -11.30 -4.67
C THR A 240 -22.38 -11.72 -4.98
N ALA A 241 -23.24 -10.77 -5.38
CA ALA A 241 -24.58 -11.11 -5.85
C ALA A 241 -24.56 -11.61 -7.30
N SER A 242 -25.36 -12.65 -7.59
CA SER A 242 -25.66 -13.00 -8.98
C SER A 242 -26.51 -11.92 -9.65
N VAL A 243 -26.34 -11.76 -10.97
CA VAL A 243 -27.13 -10.82 -11.79
C VAL A 243 -28.55 -11.32 -11.99
N VAL A 244 -28.68 -12.62 -12.27
CA VAL A 244 -29.95 -13.31 -12.47
C VAL A 244 -30.16 -14.30 -11.33
N SER A 245 -31.33 -14.24 -10.70
CA SER A 245 -31.76 -15.17 -9.66
C SER A 245 -33.25 -15.50 -9.87
N GLY A 246 -33.62 -16.77 -9.80
CA GLY A 246 -35.00 -17.21 -10.07
C GLY A 246 -35.51 -16.88 -11.48
N GLY A 247 -34.61 -16.76 -12.47
CA GLY A 247 -34.95 -16.40 -13.85
C GLY A 247 -35.25 -14.92 -14.11
N VAL A 248 -35.05 -14.05 -13.10
CA VAL A 248 -35.25 -12.60 -13.22
C VAL A 248 -34.01 -11.83 -12.76
N PHE A 249 -33.92 -10.55 -13.14
CA PHE A 249 -32.86 -9.67 -12.64
C PHE A 249 -32.95 -9.56 -11.11
N ASN A 250 -31.83 -9.80 -10.42
CA ASN A 250 -31.71 -9.79 -8.96
C ASN A 250 -31.72 -8.36 -8.39
N THR A 251 -32.79 -7.65 -8.71
CA THR A 251 -32.98 -6.21 -8.51
C THR A 251 -32.81 -5.83 -7.05
N LEU A 252 -33.41 -6.61 -6.14
CA LEU A 252 -33.42 -6.28 -4.73
C LEU A 252 -32.00 -6.29 -4.14
N THR A 253 -31.28 -7.40 -4.28
CA THR A 253 -29.94 -7.55 -3.71
C THR A 253 -28.94 -6.61 -4.39
N LEU A 254 -28.91 -6.55 -5.73
CA LEU A 254 -27.96 -5.70 -6.44
C LEU A 254 -28.13 -4.21 -6.10
N ASN A 255 -29.37 -3.73 -6.02
CA ASN A 255 -29.64 -2.34 -5.67
C ASN A 255 -29.24 -2.03 -4.23
N LEU A 256 -29.55 -2.92 -3.28
CA LEU A 256 -29.20 -2.76 -1.87
C LEU A 256 -27.67 -2.76 -1.69
N VAL A 257 -26.99 -3.74 -2.25
CA VAL A 257 -25.54 -3.89 -2.11
C VAL A 257 -24.80 -2.72 -2.76
N ALA A 258 -25.21 -2.31 -3.96
CA ALA A 258 -24.59 -1.17 -4.66
C ALA A 258 -24.77 0.13 -3.87
N MET A 259 -25.99 0.44 -3.42
CA MET A 259 -26.27 1.65 -2.65
C MET A 259 -25.57 1.60 -1.27
N GLY A 260 -25.68 0.48 -0.55
CA GLY A 260 -25.11 0.30 0.77
C GLY A 260 -23.59 0.43 0.77
N THR A 261 -22.93 -0.16 -0.24
CA THR A 261 -21.48 -0.03 -0.45
C THR A 261 -21.07 1.43 -0.65
N THR A 262 -21.74 2.16 -1.55
CA THR A 262 -21.42 3.56 -1.86
C THR A 262 -21.66 4.49 -0.66
N ILE A 263 -22.78 4.31 0.04
CA ILE A 263 -23.13 5.12 1.19
C ILE A 263 -22.15 4.89 2.34
N ALA A 264 -21.83 3.64 2.66
CA ALA A 264 -20.91 3.31 3.75
C ALA A 264 -19.49 3.81 3.45
N MET A 265 -19.05 3.72 2.19
CA MET A 265 -17.79 4.30 1.72
C MET A 265 -17.70 5.81 1.99
N ALA A 266 -18.70 6.58 1.56
CA ALA A 266 -18.74 8.02 1.77
C ALA A 266 -18.82 8.37 3.27
N ALA A 267 -19.68 7.67 4.00
CA ALA A 267 -19.86 7.82 5.44
C ALA A 267 -18.58 7.50 6.22
N GLY A 268 -17.78 6.52 5.78
CA GLY A 268 -16.49 6.18 6.38
C GLY A 268 -15.47 7.33 6.26
N GLY A 269 -15.34 7.92 5.07
CA GLY A 269 -14.49 9.09 4.87
C GLY A 269 -14.92 10.27 5.75
N ILE A 270 -16.23 10.53 5.83
CA ILE A 270 -16.81 11.58 6.69
C ILE A 270 -16.55 11.29 8.17
N GLY A 271 -16.75 10.04 8.62
CA GLY A 271 -16.55 9.63 10.01
C GLY A 271 -15.11 9.86 10.46
N ALA A 272 -14.14 9.39 9.67
CA ALA A 272 -12.73 9.59 9.96
C ALA A 272 -12.33 11.07 9.93
N ALA A 273 -12.75 11.81 8.90
CA ALA A 273 -12.50 13.25 8.79
C ALA A 273 -13.02 14.01 10.01
N THR A 274 -14.25 13.70 10.43
CA THR A 274 -14.92 14.36 11.55
C THR A 274 -14.18 14.10 12.86
N VAL A 275 -13.84 12.85 13.16
CA VAL A 275 -13.16 12.50 14.41
C VAL A 275 -11.77 13.15 14.48
N VAL A 276 -10.99 13.12 13.40
CA VAL A 276 -9.66 13.77 13.37
C VAL A 276 -9.78 15.28 13.48
N TRP A 277 -10.72 15.88 12.77
CA TRP A 277 -10.96 17.32 12.81
C TRP A 277 -11.36 17.79 14.21
N LEU A 278 -12.26 17.07 14.88
CA LEU A 278 -12.67 17.38 16.25
C LEU A 278 -11.51 17.30 17.26
N ARG A 279 -10.51 16.44 16.99
CA ARG A 279 -9.36 16.24 17.88
C ARG A 279 -8.19 17.18 17.61
N THR A 280 -7.91 17.46 16.33
CA THR A 280 -6.69 18.16 15.89
C THR A 280 -6.98 19.54 15.29
N GLY A 281 -8.25 19.89 15.07
CA GLY A 281 -8.68 21.09 14.37
C GLY A 281 -8.47 21.05 12.85
N LYS A 282 -7.95 19.94 12.29
CA LYS A 282 -7.61 19.80 10.86
C LYS A 282 -8.13 18.49 10.29
N VAL A 283 -8.44 18.50 8.99
CA VAL A 283 -8.77 17.28 8.24
C VAL A 283 -7.47 16.68 7.71
N ASP A 284 -7.24 15.40 7.99
CA ASP A 284 -6.05 14.67 7.53
C ASP A 284 -6.39 13.76 6.35
N THR A 285 -5.71 13.98 5.22
CA THR A 285 -5.97 13.28 3.96
C THR A 285 -5.84 11.76 4.08
N LEU A 286 -4.87 11.26 4.86
CA LEU A 286 -4.64 9.83 4.97
C LEU A 286 -5.69 9.15 5.84
N TYR A 287 -6.18 9.84 6.88
CA TYR A 287 -7.32 9.36 7.64
C TYR A 287 -8.62 9.39 6.84
N VAL A 288 -8.85 10.39 5.99
CA VAL A 288 -10.02 10.37 5.08
C VAL A 288 -9.92 9.19 4.11
N ALA A 289 -8.75 8.99 3.50
CA ALA A 289 -8.51 7.90 2.56
C ALA A 289 -8.71 6.52 3.21
N ASN A 290 -8.06 6.26 4.35
CA ASN A 290 -8.23 5.00 5.07
C ASN A 290 -9.63 4.87 5.70
N GLY A 291 -10.27 5.98 6.09
CA GLY A 291 -11.64 6.00 6.62
C GLY A 291 -12.68 5.58 5.59
N LEU A 292 -12.49 6.00 4.34
CA LEU A 292 -13.29 5.54 3.20
C LEU A 292 -13.21 4.01 3.07
N LEU A 293 -12.00 3.44 3.16
CA LEU A 293 -11.79 1.99 3.13
C LEU A 293 -12.38 1.28 4.35
N ALA A 294 -12.27 1.87 5.55
CA ALA A 294 -12.87 1.30 6.75
C ALA A 294 -14.40 1.27 6.66
N GLY A 295 -15.03 2.30 6.06
CA GLY A 295 -16.46 2.29 5.74
C GLY A 295 -16.86 1.17 4.78
N LEU A 296 -16.07 0.96 3.73
CA LEU A 296 -16.24 -0.16 2.79
C LEU A 296 -16.11 -1.51 3.51
N VAL A 297 -15.06 -1.71 4.30
CA VAL A 297 -14.85 -2.92 5.10
C VAL A 297 -16.02 -3.17 6.06
N GLY A 298 -16.47 -2.13 6.76
CA GLY A 298 -17.54 -2.24 7.75
C GLY A 298 -18.85 -2.74 7.15
N ILE A 299 -19.18 -2.36 5.92
CA ILE A 299 -20.41 -2.84 5.28
C ILE A 299 -20.26 -4.20 4.60
N THR A 300 -19.05 -4.65 4.27
CA THR A 300 -18.77 -5.86 3.46
C THR A 300 -19.49 -7.14 3.95
N ALA A 301 -19.67 -7.32 5.27
CA ALA A 301 -20.35 -8.50 5.79
C ALA A 301 -21.87 -8.52 5.56
N ILE A 302 -22.49 -7.35 5.40
CA ILE A 302 -23.95 -7.18 5.50
C ILE A 302 -24.57 -6.25 4.44
N PRO A 303 -23.97 -5.99 3.26
CA PRO A 303 -24.49 -4.97 2.35
C PRO A 303 -25.81 -5.43 1.69
N ASP A 304 -26.08 -6.73 1.68
CA ASP A 304 -27.25 -7.39 1.09
C ASP A 304 -28.50 -7.33 1.97
N THR A 305 -28.30 -7.13 3.28
CA THR A 305 -29.37 -7.14 4.28
C THR A 305 -29.59 -5.78 4.94
N THR A 306 -28.64 -4.85 4.82
CA THR A 306 -28.67 -3.58 5.56
C THR A 306 -29.68 -2.58 5.00
N ALA A 307 -30.44 -1.93 5.87
CA ALA A 307 -31.29 -0.79 5.49
C ALA A 307 -30.44 0.43 5.07
N TRP A 308 -30.97 1.32 4.24
CA TRP A 308 -30.22 2.48 3.73
C TRP A 308 -29.60 3.36 4.83
N TRP A 309 -30.32 3.58 5.93
CA TRP A 309 -29.83 4.36 7.08
C TRP A 309 -28.76 3.58 7.86
N GLY A 310 -28.85 2.25 7.86
CA GLY A 310 -27.90 1.34 8.45
C GLY A 310 -26.52 1.46 7.80
N ALA A 311 -26.48 1.60 6.47
CA ALA A 311 -25.23 1.81 5.74
C ALA A 311 -24.52 3.11 6.14
N LEU A 312 -25.27 4.20 6.39
CA LEU A 312 -24.72 5.44 6.93
C LEU A 312 -24.12 5.22 8.33
N VAL A 313 -24.85 4.54 9.21
CA VAL A 313 -24.39 4.28 10.59
C VAL A 313 -23.13 3.41 10.60
N VAL A 314 -23.14 2.30 9.86
CA VAL A 314 -21.99 1.39 9.75
C VAL A 314 -20.78 2.14 9.20
N GLY A 315 -20.94 2.88 8.10
CA GLY A 315 -19.86 3.66 7.50
C GLY A 315 -19.29 4.71 8.47
N LEU A 316 -20.14 5.54 9.08
CA LEU A 316 -19.72 6.60 10.02
C LEU A 316 -18.95 6.00 11.21
N LEU A 317 -19.45 4.90 11.78
CA LEU A 317 -18.81 4.25 12.92
C LEU A 317 -17.49 3.57 12.53
N ALA A 318 -17.46 2.87 11.39
CA ALA A 318 -16.27 2.18 10.91
C ALA A 318 -15.15 3.14 10.51
N GLY A 319 -15.48 4.27 9.90
CA GLY A 319 -14.51 5.34 9.64
C GLY A 319 -14.13 6.13 10.90
N GLY A 320 -15.10 6.47 11.74
CA GLY A 320 -14.88 7.26 12.95
C GLY A 320 -14.05 6.55 14.02
N GLN A 321 -14.14 5.22 14.14
CA GLN A 321 -13.31 4.47 15.08
C GLN A 321 -11.83 4.44 14.67
N LEU A 322 -11.52 4.59 13.38
CA LEU A 322 -10.20 4.33 12.83
C LEU A 322 -9.10 5.16 13.53
N PRO A 323 -9.20 6.50 13.68
CA PRO A 323 -8.17 7.26 14.38
C PRO A 323 -8.02 6.87 15.85
N LEU A 324 -9.12 6.48 16.51
CA LEU A 324 -9.14 6.09 17.92
C LEU A 324 -8.44 4.74 18.13
N VAL A 325 -8.77 3.76 17.28
CA VAL A 325 -8.15 2.43 17.33
C VAL A 325 -6.70 2.49 16.88
N PHE A 326 -6.36 3.31 15.89
CA PHE A 326 -4.97 3.48 15.46
C PHE A 326 -4.09 4.00 16.60
N GLU A 327 -4.50 5.06 17.28
CA GLU A 327 -3.78 5.61 18.44
C GLU A 327 -3.73 4.62 19.60
N PHE A 328 -4.82 3.91 19.90
CA PHE A 328 -4.81 2.88 20.94
C PHE A 328 -3.76 1.78 20.63
N VAL A 329 -3.73 1.30 19.39
CA VAL A 329 -2.77 0.29 18.95
C VAL A 329 -1.34 0.83 18.97
N SER A 330 -1.10 2.05 18.46
CA SER A 330 0.25 2.60 18.36
C SER A 330 0.78 3.10 19.69
N ASP A 331 -0.03 3.78 20.48
CA ASP A 331 0.45 4.56 21.63
C ASP A 331 0.23 3.85 22.94
N THR A 332 -0.81 3.01 23.04
CA THR A 332 -1.09 2.19 24.23
C THR A 332 -0.50 0.79 24.10
N LEU A 333 -0.83 0.05 23.02
CA LEU A 333 -0.33 -1.32 22.84
C LEU A 333 1.12 -1.38 22.34
N LYS A 334 1.67 -0.24 21.90
CA LYS A 334 3.03 -0.13 21.33
C LYS A 334 3.28 -1.08 20.14
N ILE A 335 2.24 -1.27 19.32
CA ILE A 335 2.33 -2.06 18.09
C ILE A 335 2.40 -1.11 16.89
N ASP A 336 3.45 -1.26 16.09
CA ASP A 336 3.65 -0.45 14.87
C ASP A 336 2.98 -1.10 13.66
N ASP A 337 1.71 -0.75 13.47
CA ASP A 337 0.93 -1.04 12.29
C ASP A 337 1.14 0.03 11.22
N VAL A 338 2.01 -0.24 10.24
CA VAL A 338 2.53 0.79 9.33
C VAL A 338 1.43 1.44 8.50
N CYS A 339 0.55 0.64 7.90
CA CYS A 339 -0.52 1.14 7.03
C CYS A 339 -1.87 1.36 7.74
N ALA A 340 -1.92 1.24 9.07
CA ALA A 340 -3.18 1.23 9.84
C ALA A 340 -4.13 0.10 9.38
N VAL A 341 -3.55 -1.08 9.13
CA VAL A 341 -4.23 -2.28 8.64
C VAL A 341 -5.31 -2.76 9.61
N PHE A 342 -5.00 -2.84 10.91
CA PHE A 342 -5.94 -3.30 11.92
C PHE A 342 -7.16 -2.38 12.10
N PRO A 343 -7.01 -1.04 12.23
CA PRO A 343 -8.17 -0.17 12.32
C PRO A 343 -9.01 -0.17 11.02
N VAL A 344 -8.41 -0.29 9.83
CA VAL A 344 -9.15 -0.34 8.55
C VAL A 344 -9.84 -1.68 8.32
N HIS A 345 -9.17 -2.80 8.61
CA HIS A 345 -9.66 -4.13 8.27
C HIS A 345 -10.18 -4.91 9.49
N GLY A 346 -9.35 -5.04 10.52
CA GLY A 346 -9.63 -5.87 11.70
C GLY A 346 -10.82 -5.35 12.49
N SER A 347 -10.66 -4.18 13.11
CA SER A 347 -11.69 -3.61 13.98
C SER A 347 -12.93 -3.14 13.22
N ALA A 348 -12.79 -2.56 12.02
CA ALA A 348 -13.93 -2.19 11.18
C ALA A 348 -14.71 -3.42 10.70
N GLY A 349 -14.02 -4.50 10.31
CA GLY A 349 -14.65 -5.76 9.91
C GLY A 349 -15.42 -6.41 11.06
N VAL A 350 -14.84 -6.42 12.26
CA VAL A 350 -15.54 -6.87 13.48
C VAL A 350 -16.75 -6.00 13.78
N LEU A 351 -16.59 -4.67 13.76
CA LEU A 351 -17.67 -3.72 14.04
C LEU A 351 -18.85 -3.91 13.09
N GLY A 352 -18.57 -3.96 11.79
CA GLY A 352 -19.56 -4.17 10.74
C GLY A 352 -20.33 -5.48 10.90
N THR A 353 -19.60 -6.56 11.12
CA THR A 353 -20.15 -7.91 11.32
C THR A 353 -21.08 -7.98 12.53
N LEU A 354 -20.74 -7.30 13.63
CA LEU A 354 -21.55 -7.26 14.85
C LEU A 354 -22.76 -6.32 14.75
N LEU A 355 -22.71 -5.32 13.85
CA LEU A 355 -23.82 -4.39 13.64
C LEU A 355 -24.99 -5.01 12.86
N PHE A 356 -24.78 -6.13 12.17
CA PHE A 356 -25.77 -6.85 11.36
C PHE A 356 -27.21 -6.81 11.92
N PRO A 357 -27.50 -7.38 13.12
CA PRO A 357 -28.87 -7.50 13.58
C PRO A 357 -29.54 -6.16 13.94
N PHE A 358 -28.78 -5.09 14.09
CA PHE A 358 -29.29 -3.78 14.47
C PHE A 358 -29.63 -2.91 13.27
N VAL A 359 -29.01 -3.17 12.12
CA VAL A 359 -29.14 -2.36 10.90
C VAL A 359 -29.82 -3.10 9.75
N ALA A 360 -30.15 -4.37 9.95
CA ALA A 360 -30.88 -5.19 8.98
C ALA A 360 -32.23 -4.56 8.60
N ALA A 361 -32.54 -4.59 7.31
CA ALA A 361 -33.81 -4.15 6.78
C ALA A 361 -34.96 -5.06 7.27
N PRO A 362 -36.20 -4.56 7.34
CA PRO A 362 -37.35 -5.36 7.76
C PRO A 362 -37.46 -6.66 6.96
N GLY A 363 -37.57 -7.79 7.66
CA GLY A 363 -37.70 -9.12 7.06
C GLY A 363 -36.39 -9.82 6.69
N GLN A 364 -35.23 -9.20 6.89
CA GLN A 364 -33.92 -9.83 6.60
C GLN A 364 -33.39 -10.74 7.72
N LEU A 365 -33.93 -10.62 8.94
CA LEU A 365 -33.52 -11.46 10.06
C LEU A 365 -34.40 -12.71 10.13
N SER A 366 -33.76 -13.88 10.05
CA SER A 366 -34.41 -15.19 10.23
C SER A 366 -34.75 -15.53 11.69
N ALA A 367 -34.23 -14.76 12.65
CA ALA A 367 -34.38 -14.95 14.09
C ALA A 367 -34.39 -13.57 14.78
N GLY A 368 -34.52 -13.55 16.11
CA GLY A 368 -34.47 -12.29 16.86
C GLY A 368 -33.08 -11.63 16.83
N ILE A 369 -33.04 -10.31 17.06
CA ILE A 369 -31.80 -9.50 17.12
C ILE A 369 -30.74 -10.14 18.02
N GLY A 370 -31.14 -10.61 19.22
CA GLY A 370 -30.21 -11.23 20.17
C GLY A 370 -29.59 -12.54 19.66
N ALA A 371 -30.36 -13.37 18.96
CA ALA A 371 -29.86 -14.63 18.40
C ALA A 371 -28.85 -14.38 17.28
N HIS A 372 -29.17 -13.46 16.36
CA HIS A 372 -28.25 -13.02 15.31
C HIS A 372 -26.99 -12.36 15.87
N PHE A 373 -27.11 -11.52 16.91
CA PHE A 373 -25.93 -10.93 17.56
C PHE A 373 -25.01 -11.99 18.16
N VAL A 374 -25.56 -13.00 18.84
CA VAL A 374 -24.80 -14.12 19.40
C VAL A 374 -24.13 -14.94 18.28
N ALA A 375 -24.82 -15.19 17.17
CA ALA A 375 -24.23 -15.87 16.02
C ALA A 375 -23.06 -15.08 15.42
N GLN A 376 -23.25 -13.78 15.15
CA GLN A 376 -22.18 -12.90 14.65
C GLN A 376 -20.98 -12.86 15.59
N LEU A 377 -21.21 -12.68 16.89
CA LEU A 377 -20.17 -12.68 17.91
C LEU A 377 -19.42 -14.01 17.96
N THR A 378 -20.14 -15.13 17.88
CA THR A 378 -19.54 -16.47 17.86
C THR A 378 -18.65 -16.65 16.64
N GLY A 379 -19.12 -16.23 15.45
CA GLY A 379 -18.31 -16.25 14.23
C GLY A 379 -17.05 -15.36 14.34
N VAL A 380 -17.18 -14.13 14.85
CA VAL A 380 -16.04 -13.23 15.11
C VAL A 380 -15.02 -13.88 16.04
N VAL A 381 -15.46 -14.52 17.13
CA VAL A 381 -14.56 -15.18 18.09
C VAL A 381 -13.87 -16.39 17.49
N ILE A 382 -14.57 -17.23 16.73
CA ILE A 382 -14.01 -18.42 16.08
C ILE A 382 -12.99 -18.01 15.01
N ILE A 383 -13.37 -17.11 14.09
CA ILE A 383 -12.49 -16.63 13.03
C ILE A 383 -11.28 -15.90 13.63
N GLY A 384 -11.53 -14.98 14.56
CA GLY A 384 -10.47 -14.20 15.22
C GLY A 384 -9.52 -15.07 16.03
N GLY A 385 -10.04 -16.05 16.78
CA GLY A 385 -9.25 -16.98 17.57
C GLY A 385 -8.36 -17.88 16.72
N TRP A 386 -8.91 -18.50 15.66
CA TRP A 386 -8.12 -19.27 14.71
C TRP A 386 -7.04 -18.42 14.03
N THR A 387 -7.42 -17.24 13.55
CA THR A 387 -6.50 -16.31 12.87
C THR A 387 -5.35 -15.91 13.78
N LEU A 388 -5.65 -15.46 15.00
CA LEU A 388 -4.65 -15.02 15.96
C LEU A 388 -3.70 -16.16 16.30
N THR A 389 -4.23 -17.36 16.61
CA THR A 389 -3.40 -18.49 17.01
C THR A 389 -2.55 -19.04 15.87
N ALA A 390 -3.11 -19.22 14.67
CA ALA A 390 -2.38 -19.72 13.51
C ALA A 390 -1.31 -18.72 13.04
N THR A 391 -1.66 -17.43 12.95
CA THR A 391 -0.69 -16.38 12.57
C THR A 391 0.41 -16.23 13.63
N ALA A 392 0.06 -16.23 14.92
CA ALA A 392 1.05 -16.18 15.99
C ALA A 392 2.01 -17.37 15.90
N ALA A 393 1.50 -18.59 15.70
CA ALA A 393 2.33 -19.79 15.56
C ALA A 393 3.37 -19.62 14.43
N VAL A 394 2.94 -19.17 13.24
CA VAL A 394 3.86 -18.95 12.12
C VAL A 394 4.93 -17.92 12.46
N TRP A 395 4.53 -16.74 12.93
CA TRP A 395 5.48 -15.65 13.18
C TRP A 395 6.40 -15.92 14.38
N TYR A 396 5.94 -16.60 15.43
CA TYR A 396 6.80 -17.00 16.55
C TYR A 396 7.80 -18.08 16.14
N VAL A 397 7.43 -19.03 15.29
CA VAL A 397 8.37 -20.03 14.74
C VAL A 397 9.43 -19.33 13.88
N LEU A 398 9.02 -18.43 12.99
CA LEU A 398 9.95 -17.62 12.19
C LEU A 398 10.86 -16.76 13.07
N LYS A 399 10.33 -16.18 14.16
CA LYS A 399 11.10 -15.38 15.11
C LYS A 399 12.12 -16.23 15.87
N ALA A 400 11.72 -17.42 16.35
CA ALA A 400 12.60 -18.35 17.03
C ALA A 400 13.71 -18.87 16.10
N ALA A 401 13.43 -19.01 14.81
CA ALA A 401 14.42 -19.35 13.79
C ALA A 401 15.33 -18.18 13.37
N GLY A 402 15.12 -16.95 13.90
CA GLY A 402 15.87 -15.77 13.48
C GLY A 402 15.50 -15.24 12.09
N GLU A 403 14.35 -15.66 11.55
CA GLU A 403 13.92 -15.37 10.18
C GLU A 403 12.77 -14.38 10.05
N ALA A 404 12.16 -13.93 11.15
CA ALA A 404 11.03 -12.99 11.07
C ALA A 404 11.43 -11.58 10.61
N ARG A 405 12.51 -11.02 11.15
CA ARG A 405 12.90 -9.60 11.01
C ARG A 405 14.28 -9.44 10.36
N VAL A 406 14.46 -8.40 9.56
CA VAL A 406 15.78 -8.01 9.04
C VAL A 406 16.70 -7.51 10.17
N THR A 407 18.00 -7.42 9.91
CA THR A 407 18.95 -6.84 10.87
C THR A 407 18.71 -5.33 11.02
N PRO A 408 19.13 -4.72 12.15
CA PRO A 408 19.05 -3.27 12.33
C PRO A 408 19.71 -2.49 11.17
N GLU A 409 20.84 -2.96 10.66
CA GLU A 409 21.58 -2.33 9.57
C GLU A 409 20.74 -2.33 8.28
N HIS A 410 20.15 -3.47 7.90
CA HIS A 410 19.28 -3.57 6.73
C HIS A 410 18.03 -2.70 6.87
N GLU A 411 17.47 -2.58 8.08
CA GLU A 411 16.32 -1.70 8.33
C GLU A 411 16.70 -0.21 8.25
N GLN A 412 17.94 0.16 8.57
CA GLN A 412 18.50 1.52 8.44
C GLN A 412 18.81 1.86 6.98
N GLU A 413 19.38 0.93 6.22
CA GLU A 413 19.65 1.08 4.80
C GLU A 413 18.35 1.15 3.98
N GLY A 414 17.38 0.30 4.32
CA GLY A 414 16.13 0.15 3.59
C GLY A 414 16.08 -1.15 2.82
N LEU A 415 14.91 -1.79 2.83
CA LEU A 415 14.75 -3.14 2.29
C LEU A 415 14.90 -3.19 0.77
N ASP A 416 14.74 -2.07 0.06
CA ASP A 416 14.93 -2.02 -1.40
C ASP A 416 16.38 -2.38 -1.76
N ILE A 417 17.36 -1.80 -1.07
CA ILE A 417 18.77 -2.11 -1.27
C ILE A 417 19.11 -3.45 -0.61
N SER A 418 18.74 -3.63 0.67
CA SER A 418 19.25 -4.77 1.45
C SER A 418 18.64 -6.13 1.05
N GLU A 419 17.41 -6.15 0.52
CA GLU A 419 16.73 -7.40 0.11
C GLU A 419 16.64 -7.55 -1.42
N HIS A 420 16.61 -6.44 -2.18
CA HIS A 420 16.44 -6.48 -3.64
C HIS A 420 17.65 -5.95 -4.42
N GLY A 421 18.58 -5.24 -3.78
CA GLY A 421 19.74 -4.65 -4.44
C GLY A 421 19.38 -3.53 -5.43
N VAL A 422 18.23 -2.89 -5.26
CA VAL A 422 17.74 -1.83 -6.16
C VAL A 422 17.43 -0.55 -5.40
N GLU A 423 17.66 0.58 -6.04
CA GLU A 423 17.10 1.86 -5.61
C GLU A 423 15.83 2.14 -6.43
N THR A 424 14.69 2.29 -5.75
CA THR A 424 13.41 2.58 -6.43
C THR A 424 13.41 3.93 -7.16
N TYR A 425 14.21 4.88 -6.67
CA TYR A 425 14.30 6.25 -7.18
C TYR A 425 15.78 6.61 -7.46
N PRO A 426 16.43 5.95 -8.43
CA PRO A 426 17.88 6.04 -8.61
C PRO A 426 18.34 7.46 -8.97
N GLU A 427 17.49 8.23 -9.66
CA GLU A 427 17.76 9.63 -10.02
C GLU A 427 17.55 10.63 -8.86
N PHE A 428 16.90 10.19 -7.78
CA PHE A 428 16.66 11.00 -6.57
C PHE A 428 17.52 10.54 -5.37
N GLY A 429 18.32 9.47 -5.54
CA GLY A 429 19.02 8.75 -4.46
C GLY A 429 20.54 8.91 -4.41
N GLY A 430 21.23 9.25 -5.50
CA GLY A 430 22.67 9.49 -5.48
C GLY A 430 23.31 9.82 -6.85
N ASP A 431 24.55 10.33 -6.81
CA ASP A 431 25.35 10.85 -7.94
C ASP A 431 25.75 9.80 -9.02
N ARG A 432 25.08 8.65 -9.11
CA ARG A 432 25.55 7.50 -9.91
C ARG A 432 24.80 7.23 -11.21
N VAL A 433 23.84 8.06 -11.59
CA VAL A 433 23.13 7.90 -12.87
C VAL A 433 23.32 9.14 -13.72
N ALA A 434 24.12 9.01 -14.78
CA ALA A 434 24.26 10.02 -15.82
C ALA A 434 22.92 10.15 -16.57
N THR A 435 22.29 11.31 -16.46
CA THR A 435 20.94 11.61 -16.98
C THR A 435 20.88 11.80 -18.50
N ASP A 436 21.97 11.57 -19.20
CA ASP A 436 22.14 11.83 -20.64
C ASP A 436 22.35 10.56 -21.48
N GLY A 437 22.33 9.37 -20.87
CA GLY A 437 22.63 8.12 -21.57
C GLY A 437 24.12 7.91 -21.87
N GLY A 438 25.01 8.66 -21.22
CA GLY A 438 26.46 8.44 -21.31
C GLY A 438 26.88 7.09 -20.70
N PRO A 439 27.89 6.41 -21.27
CA PRO A 439 28.29 5.08 -20.81
C PRO A 439 28.96 5.15 -19.43
N SER A 440 28.52 4.30 -18.51
CA SER A 440 29.21 4.03 -17.25
C SER A 440 30.46 3.19 -17.54
N VAL A 441 31.63 3.84 -17.56
CA VAL A 441 32.98 3.26 -17.68
C VAL A 441 33.17 2.33 -18.89
N VAL A 442 33.82 2.83 -19.95
CA VAL A 442 34.96 2.19 -20.65
C VAL A 442 35.51 3.17 -21.69
N ASP A 443 36.83 3.33 -21.58
CA ASP A 443 37.88 3.60 -22.57
C ASP A 443 37.60 4.28 -23.92
N THR A 444 38.55 5.17 -24.20
CA THR A 444 38.81 6.06 -25.32
C THR A 444 38.66 5.45 -26.72
N THR A 445 38.06 6.22 -27.64
CA THR A 445 38.74 6.80 -28.82
C THR A 445 37.74 7.56 -29.70
N GLU A 446 38.25 8.65 -30.28
CA GLU A 446 37.74 9.44 -31.42
C GLU A 446 37.04 10.77 -31.12
N SER A 447 37.70 11.81 -31.65
CA SER A 447 37.33 13.22 -31.69
C SER A 447 36.26 13.47 -32.74
N ASP A 448 35.41 14.47 -32.52
CA ASP A 448 35.28 15.57 -33.48
C ASP A 448 34.68 16.80 -32.79
N GLY A 449 35.29 17.95 -33.06
CA GLY A 449 35.04 19.21 -32.37
C GLY A 449 34.05 20.10 -33.08
N ASP A 450 33.20 20.76 -32.29
CA ASP A 450 33.00 22.22 -32.35
C ASP A 450 32.22 22.64 -31.09
N SER A 451 32.90 23.27 -30.12
CA SER A 451 32.23 23.95 -29.01
C SER A 451 33.10 25.12 -28.54
N PRO A 452 32.52 26.26 -28.14
CA PRO A 452 33.26 27.50 -27.94
C PRO A 452 34.24 27.34 -26.77
N ARG A 453 35.51 27.72 -27.00
CA ARG A 453 36.53 27.78 -25.96
C ARG A 453 36.23 28.93 -24.99
N ALA A 454 36.40 28.66 -23.70
CA ALA A 454 36.24 29.61 -22.61
C ALA A 454 37.61 30.08 -22.04
N ASP A 455 38.66 30.15 -22.87
CA ASP A 455 39.95 30.72 -22.49
C ASP A 455 39.99 32.21 -22.83
N GLY A 456 39.20 33.00 -22.09
CA GLY A 456 39.28 34.45 -22.08
C GLY A 456 40.53 34.90 -21.33
N GLY A 457 41.59 35.23 -22.07
CA GLY A 457 42.85 35.70 -21.49
C GLY A 457 42.75 37.06 -20.77
N ALA A 458 43.07 37.04 -19.49
CA ALA A 458 43.70 38.12 -18.72
C ALA A 458 44.56 37.47 -17.60
N GLU A 459 45.57 38.18 -17.10
CA GLU A 459 46.67 37.63 -16.28
C GLU A 459 46.24 36.62 -15.19
N ALA A 460 46.75 35.39 -15.32
CA ALA A 460 46.49 34.27 -14.43
C ALA A 460 46.76 34.65 -12.96
N GLY A 461 45.72 34.60 -12.15
CA GLY A 461 45.87 34.42 -10.72
C GLY A 461 46.60 33.09 -10.50
N THR A 462 47.77 33.12 -9.87
CA THR A 462 48.59 31.91 -9.63
C THR A 462 47.94 30.88 -8.69
N GLN A 463 46.66 31.05 -8.31
CA GLN A 463 45.97 30.26 -7.31
C GLN A 463 44.54 29.92 -7.75
N ILE A 464 44.25 28.63 -7.83
CA ILE A 464 42.90 28.10 -8.08
C ILE A 464 42.04 28.32 -6.82
N LYS A 465 40.80 28.72 -7.02
CA LYS A 465 39.82 28.89 -5.94
C LYS A 465 38.54 28.12 -6.26
N MET A 466 37.89 27.61 -5.21
CA MET A 466 36.54 27.05 -5.28
C MET A 466 35.59 27.98 -4.54
N VAL A 467 34.54 28.42 -5.23
CA VAL A 467 33.41 29.14 -4.69
C VAL A 467 32.27 28.17 -4.48
N THR A 468 31.90 27.95 -3.22
CA THR A 468 30.78 27.08 -2.83
C THR A 468 29.64 27.93 -2.29
N ALA A 469 28.46 27.83 -2.88
CA ALA A 469 27.26 28.51 -2.42
C ALA A 469 26.17 27.53 -2.02
N VAL A 470 25.55 27.70 -0.86
CA VAL A 470 24.36 26.95 -0.44
C VAL A 470 23.18 27.90 -0.43
N VAL A 471 22.31 27.79 -1.42
CA VAL A 471 21.29 28.80 -1.77
C VAL A 471 19.89 28.19 -1.94
N ARG A 472 18.90 29.03 -2.19
CA ARG A 472 17.53 28.58 -2.48
C ARG A 472 17.44 27.85 -3.83
N PRO A 473 16.67 26.75 -3.93
CA PRO A 473 16.55 26.01 -5.20
C PRO A 473 15.96 26.83 -6.35
N ASP A 474 15.02 27.74 -6.07
CA ASP A 474 14.36 28.59 -7.07
C ASP A 474 15.30 29.65 -7.68
N LYS A 475 16.43 29.92 -7.02
CA LYS A 475 17.45 30.89 -7.48
C LYS A 475 18.54 30.29 -8.37
N LEU A 476 18.52 28.98 -8.59
CA LEU A 476 19.53 28.33 -9.42
C LEU A 476 19.54 28.86 -10.87
N GLY A 477 18.36 29.17 -11.43
CA GLY A 477 18.26 29.76 -12.77
C GLY A 477 18.98 31.11 -12.89
N ASP A 478 18.68 32.01 -11.95
CA ASP A 478 19.28 33.35 -11.88
C ASP A 478 20.80 33.26 -11.70
N ILE A 479 21.29 32.34 -10.86
CA ILE A 479 22.72 32.13 -10.63
C ILE A 479 23.43 31.62 -11.89
N LYS A 480 22.84 30.66 -12.62
CA LYS A 480 23.41 30.16 -13.87
C LYS A 480 23.56 31.26 -14.90
N GLN A 481 22.57 32.16 -14.99
CA GLN A 481 22.62 33.30 -15.89
C GLN A 481 23.72 34.28 -15.47
N SER A 482 23.77 34.66 -14.19
CA SER A 482 24.77 35.61 -13.68
C SER A 482 26.20 35.11 -13.84
N LEU A 483 26.45 33.80 -13.60
CA LEU A 483 27.75 33.18 -13.83
C LEU A 483 28.17 33.17 -15.31
N ALA A 484 27.22 33.00 -16.24
CA ALA A 484 27.51 33.07 -17.66
C ALA A 484 27.86 34.51 -18.11
N GLU A 485 27.24 35.53 -17.52
CA GLU A 485 27.50 36.95 -17.83
C GLU A 485 28.92 37.39 -17.43
N ILE A 486 29.52 36.76 -16.41
CA ILE A 486 30.91 37.00 -15.98
C ILE A 486 31.93 36.01 -16.59
N ASN A 487 31.53 35.23 -17.60
CA ASN A 487 32.36 34.20 -18.24
C ASN A 487 32.81 33.04 -17.33
N ALA A 488 32.09 32.75 -16.23
CA ALA A 488 32.33 31.61 -15.35
C ALA A 488 31.24 30.52 -15.46
N PRO A 489 30.91 29.97 -16.65
CA PRO A 489 29.74 29.13 -16.85
C PRO A 489 29.85 27.73 -16.22
N SER A 490 31.06 27.28 -15.88
CA SER A 490 31.33 25.95 -15.33
C SER A 490 30.92 25.87 -13.86
N LEU A 491 29.96 25.01 -13.53
CA LEU A 491 29.48 24.82 -12.16
C LEU A 491 29.03 23.37 -11.91
N THR A 492 29.18 22.93 -10.66
CA THR A 492 28.63 21.67 -10.15
C THR A 492 27.49 21.97 -9.20
N VAL A 493 26.40 21.21 -9.29
CA VAL A 493 25.19 21.41 -8.48
C VAL A 493 24.85 20.13 -7.72
N THR A 494 24.68 20.25 -6.41
CA THR A 494 24.23 19.15 -5.54
C THR A 494 22.98 19.59 -4.77
N ASN A 495 21.94 18.74 -4.77
CA ASN A 495 20.79 18.97 -3.90
C ASN A 495 21.17 18.66 -2.45
N VAL A 496 20.99 19.62 -1.54
CA VAL A 496 21.34 19.46 -0.13
C VAL A 496 20.18 19.89 0.76
N SER A 497 20.21 19.48 2.03
CA SER A 497 19.27 19.95 3.04
C SER A 497 20.05 20.56 4.18
N GLY A 498 19.63 21.74 4.64
CA GLY A 498 20.37 22.50 5.64
C GLY A 498 19.46 23.27 6.58
N ARG A 499 20.02 23.64 7.73
CA ARG A 499 19.34 24.45 8.74
C ARG A 499 20.09 25.76 8.95
N GLY A 500 19.36 26.87 8.77
CA GLY A 500 19.84 28.22 9.10
C GLY A 500 19.11 28.78 10.34
N SER A 501 18.95 30.10 10.39
CA SER A 501 18.09 30.78 11.39
C SER A 501 16.60 30.65 11.10
N GLN A 502 16.22 29.99 9.99
CA GLN A 502 14.82 29.78 9.61
C GLN A 502 14.12 28.88 10.65
N PRO A 503 12.91 29.25 11.10
CA PRO A 503 12.15 28.42 12.03
C PRO A 503 11.82 27.07 11.39
N ALA A 504 11.82 26.02 12.20
CA ALA A 504 11.44 24.69 11.75
C ALA A 504 9.96 24.70 11.33
N LYS A 505 9.64 24.07 10.20
CA LYS A 505 8.26 23.98 9.73
C LYS A 505 7.58 22.80 10.38
N LYS A 506 6.38 23.03 10.93
CA LYS A 506 5.52 21.94 11.41
C LYS A 506 4.72 21.36 10.25
N GLY A 507 4.91 20.07 9.98
CA GLY A 507 4.06 19.27 9.11
C GLY A 507 3.09 18.41 9.92
N GLN A 508 2.13 17.76 9.26
CA GLN A 508 1.28 16.74 9.87
C GLN A 508 1.28 15.46 9.04
N TRP A 509 1.26 14.32 9.73
CA TRP A 509 1.10 13.01 9.10
C TRP A 509 0.24 12.13 10.00
N ARG A 510 -0.95 11.74 9.52
CA ARG A 510 -2.00 11.09 10.33
C ARG A 510 -2.37 11.88 11.57
N GLY A 511 -2.64 13.17 11.41
CA GLY A 511 -3.04 14.08 12.49
C GLY A 511 -1.94 14.42 13.51
N GLU A 512 -0.84 13.66 13.54
CA GLU A 512 0.31 13.90 14.40
C GLU A 512 1.22 14.99 13.80
N GLU A 513 1.63 15.96 14.62
CA GLU A 513 2.59 17.00 14.22
C GLU A 513 4.01 16.40 14.14
N PHE A 514 4.73 16.69 13.06
CA PHE A 514 6.16 16.43 12.96
C PHE A 514 6.91 17.67 12.51
N THR A 515 8.16 17.80 12.95
CA THR A 515 8.99 18.98 12.66
C THR A 515 9.94 18.69 11.51
N VAL A 516 9.82 19.45 10.43
CA VAL A 516 10.81 19.50 9.35
C VAL A 516 11.85 20.56 9.71
N ASP A 517 13.00 20.10 10.19
CA ASP A 517 14.09 20.94 10.70
C ASP A 517 15.19 21.23 9.67
N LEU A 518 15.14 20.56 8.52
CA LEU A 518 16.04 20.78 7.38
C LEU A 518 15.24 21.33 6.21
N HIS A 519 15.68 22.46 5.66
CA HIS A 519 15.10 23.07 4.47
C HIS A 519 15.88 22.61 3.25
N GLN A 520 15.17 22.32 2.16
CA GLN A 520 15.79 21.98 0.87
C GLN A 520 16.56 23.20 0.33
N LYS A 521 17.79 22.95 -0.13
CA LYS A 521 18.73 23.94 -0.67
C LYS A 521 19.46 23.33 -1.87
N VAL A 522 20.14 24.18 -2.62
CA VAL A 522 21.07 23.77 -3.66
C VAL A 522 22.47 24.21 -3.27
N LYS A 523 23.43 23.29 -3.34
CA LYS A 523 24.86 23.58 -3.24
C LYS A 523 25.40 23.77 -4.66
N VAL A 524 25.97 24.93 -4.95
CA VAL A 524 26.64 25.29 -6.20
C VAL A 524 28.14 25.35 -5.93
N GLU A 525 28.95 24.69 -6.74
CA GLU A 525 30.42 24.70 -6.64
C GLU A 525 31.00 25.15 -7.98
N VAL A 526 31.74 26.26 -7.95
CA VAL A 526 32.40 26.87 -9.11
C VAL A 526 33.89 26.89 -8.83
N VAL A 527 34.70 26.34 -9.72
CA VAL A 527 36.17 26.39 -9.62
C VAL A 527 36.67 27.38 -10.67
N VAL A 528 37.50 28.34 -10.25
CA VAL A 528 38.05 29.38 -11.13
C VAL A 528 39.55 29.56 -10.93
N ALA A 529 40.23 29.90 -12.02
CA ALA A 529 41.65 30.22 -12.07
C ALA A 529 41.90 31.62 -12.65
N ASP A 530 41.31 31.91 -13.81
CA ASP A 530 41.49 33.19 -14.53
C ASP A 530 40.46 34.26 -14.14
N ILE A 531 39.42 33.88 -13.40
CA ILE A 531 38.36 34.79 -12.95
C ILE A 531 38.51 35.00 -11.44
N PRO A 532 38.49 36.24 -10.94
CA PRO A 532 38.53 36.51 -9.50
C PRO A 532 37.40 35.79 -8.76
N ALA A 533 37.74 35.00 -7.74
CA ALA A 533 36.75 34.26 -6.96
C ALA A 533 35.75 35.18 -6.22
N ASP A 534 36.16 36.40 -5.91
CA ASP A 534 35.29 37.42 -5.31
C ASP A 534 34.20 37.87 -6.30
N GLU A 535 34.51 38.03 -7.58
CA GLU A 535 33.53 38.37 -8.63
C GLU A 535 32.50 37.24 -8.81
N VAL A 536 32.95 35.99 -8.77
CA VAL A 536 32.08 34.81 -8.81
C VAL A 536 31.17 34.76 -7.57
N ALA A 537 31.72 35.06 -6.39
CA ALA A 537 30.97 35.05 -5.15
C ALA A 537 29.92 36.17 -5.11
N GLU A 538 30.26 37.37 -5.57
CA GLU A 538 29.34 38.51 -5.71
C GLU A 538 28.22 38.20 -6.71
N ALA A 539 28.56 37.68 -7.90
CA ALA A 539 27.58 37.27 -8.90
C ALA A 539 26.57 36.24 -8.34
N ILE A 540 27.04 35.24 -7.60
CA ILE A 540 26.17 34.26 -6.95
C ILE A 540 25.33 34.91 -5.85
N ALA A 541 25.91 35.80 -5.04
CA ALA A 541 25.22 36.47 -3.95
C ALA A 541 24.07 37.36 -4.46
N ASP A 542 24.36 38.21 -5.45
CA ASP A 542 23.39 39.13 -6.05
C ASP A 542 22.24 38.38 -6.74
N ALA A 543 22.54 37.29 -7.44
CA ALA A 543 21.52 36.44 -8.08
C ALA A 543 20.67 35.67 -7.05
N ALA A 544 21.26 35.26 -5.93
CA ALA A 544 20.58 34.53 -4.86
C ALA A 544 19.78 35.43 -3.91
N GLU A 545 20.03 36.74 -3.90
CA GLU A 545 19.44 37.68 -2.95
C GLU A 545 17.93 37.87 -3.21
N THR A 546 17.15 37.70 -2.13
CA THR A 546 15.73 38.06 -2.08
C THR A 546 15.43 39.00 -0.92
N GLY A 547 16.37 39.18 0.02
CA GLY A 547 16.20 39.94 1.26
C GLY A 547 15.52 39.14 2.38
N GLU A 548 15.18 37.88 2.12
CA GLU A 548 14.44 37.03 3.06
C GLU A 548 15.36 36.00 3.74
N PRO A 549 15.08 35.59 5.00
CA PRO A 549 15.82 34.53 5.65
C PRO A 549 15.85 33.25 4.81
N GLY A 550 17.05 32.77 4.49
CA GLY A 550 17.26 31.54 3.73
C GLY A 550 17.90 31.69 2.34
N ASP A 551 18.30 32.90 1.95
CA ASP A 551 18.95 33.18 0.65
C ASP A 551 20.21 32.35 0.43
N GLY A 552 21.03 32.20 1.48
CA GLY A 552 22.12 31.23 1.45
C GLY A 552 23.39 31.72 2.11
N LYS A 553 24.49 31.04 1.82
CA LYS A 553 25.86 31.45 2.15
C LYS A 553 26.78 31.09 1.00
N VAL A 554 27.75 31.96 0.72
CA VAL A 554 28.83 31.72 -0.24
C VAL A 554 30.15 31.61 0.53
N PHE A 555 30.97 30.64 0.16
CA PHE A 555 32.26 30.34 0.76
C PHE A 555 33.31 30.33 -0.36
N ILE A 556 34.47 30.91 -0.09
CA ILE A 556 35.62 30.87 -0.99
C ILE A 556 36.72 30.06 -0.31
N MET A 557 37.21 29.03 -0.99
CA MET A 557 38.24 28.12 -0.47
C MET A 557 39.41 28.02 -1.45
N PRO A 558 40.66 27.91 -0.95
CA PRO A 558 41.80 27.62 -1.81
C PRO A 558 41.73 26.19 -2.34
N VAL A 559 42.07 26.00 -3.62
CA VAL A 559 42.32 24.70 -4.23
C VAL A 559 43.82 24.57 -4.47
N GLU A 560 44.44 23.50 -3.94
CA GLU A 560 45.88 23.31 -4.00
C GLU A 560 46.38 23.02 -5.42
N ASP A 561 45.64 22.18 -6.16
CA ASP A 561 45.93 21.81 -7.54
C ASP A 561 44.65 21.30 -8.22
N ALA A 562 44.62 21.30 -9.55
CA ALA A 562 43.56 20.71 -10.36
C ALA A 562 44.19 19.81 -11.43
N LEU A 563 43.54 18.69 -11.75
CA LEU A 563 43.97 17.75 -12.78
C LEU A 563 42.83 17.53 -13.76
N GLN A 564 43.02 17.94 -15.00
CA GLN A 564 42.03 17.71 -16.05
C GLN A 564 42.14 16.26 -16.54
N VAL A 565 41.13 15.44 -16.19
CA VAL A 565 41.13 13.98 -16.43
C VAL A 565 41.40 13.59 -17.89
N ARG A 566 40.87 14.36 -18.86
CA ARG A 566 41.01 14.06 -20.29
C ARG A 566 42.43 14.26 -20.83
N THR A 567 43.12 15.29 -20.36
CA THR A 567 44.36 15.79 -20.97
C THR A 567 45.58 15.56 -20.08
N GLY A 568 45.37 15.28 -18.79
CA GLY A 568 46.42 15.21 -17.79
C GLY A 568 47.02 16.58 -17.43
N VAL A 569 46.46 17.67 -17.93
CA VAL A 569 46.89 19.04 -17.60
C VAL A 569 46.65 19.28 -16.12
N THR A 570 47.63 19.89 -15.44
CA THR A 570 47.59 20.22 -14.01
C THR A 570 47.66 21.73 -13.77
N GLY A 571 47.26 22.18 -12.59
CA GLY A 571 47.34 23.57 -12.19
C GLY A 571 46.23 24.45 -12.79
N PRO A 572 46.43 25.79 -12.84
CA PRO A 572 45.43 26.75 -13.33
C PRO A 572 44.89 26.42 -14.73
N GLU A 573 45.73 25.86 -15.61
CA GLU A 573 45.35 25.46 -16.98
C GLU A 573 44.36 24.28 -17.03
N ALA A 574 44.14 23.59 -15.91
CA ALA A 574 43.22 22.47 -15.80
C ALA A 574 41.77 22.87 -15.50
N VAL A 575 41.52 24.16 -15.18
CA VAL A 575 40.26 24.72 -14.66
C VAL A 575 39.45 25.40 -15.73
#